data_AF-A0A3D4IFC8-F1
#
_entry.id   AF-A0A3D4IFC8-F1
#
_cell.length_a   1.000
_cell.length_b   1.000
_cell.length_c   1.000
_cell.angle_alpha   90.00
_cell.angle_beta   90.00
_cell.angle_gamma   90.00
#
_symmetry.space_group_name_H-M   'P 1'
#
loop_
_entity.id
_entity.type
_entity.pdbx_description
1 polymer ?
#
loop_
_entity_poly.entity_id
_entity_poly.type
_entity_poly.pdbx_seq_one_letter_code
_entity_poly.pdbx_strand_id
1 'polypeptide(L)'
;MSAFQLISEFKPMGDQPTAIRELTEGILRGDKHQVLLGATGTGKTFTASNVIAQVERPTLVMSHNKTLAAQLYAEFKSFFPNNAVEFFISYYDYYQPEAYIPSSDTYIEKDFAINDEIDRLRLRATSSLVSGRRDVIVVASVSAIYGLGEPEVFAQMVATVKRGQLLERNDLLKKMVSMQYNRNDIEFKRGTFRVRGDVVEVMPAYYDDQAYRIEFWGNEVERLTRFDPLTGKTFGEEAELTLYSASLYVTSPDLLEKAMHSIQEELTWRLAVMRNEGKLLEAQRLEQRTIFDLEMLREVGFCNGIENYSRHLTGRNPGDRPYTLLDYFPKDYLLIIDESHVSIPQIRGMYNGDRSRKLNLVEHGFRLPSA
;
A
#
# COMPACT_ATOMS: atom_id res chain seq x y z
N MET A 1 2.52 24.39 3.66
CA MET A 1 1.80 23.30 2.97
C MET A 1 1.96 23.53 1.48
N SER A 2 2.29 22.51 0.71
CA SER A 2 2.41 22.57 -0.75
C SER A 2 1.01 22.66 -1.39
N ALA A 3 0.82 23.63 -2.29
CA ALA A 3 -0.40 23.79 -3.08
C ALA A 3 -0.33 22.95 -4.37
N PHE A 4 -1.49 22.60 -4.94
CA PHE A 4 -1.55 21.98 -6.26
C PHE A 4 -1.20 22.99 -7.35
N GLN A 5 -0.28 22.62 -8.25
CA GLN A 5 0.20 23.46 -9.34
C GLN A 5 -0.24 22.86 -10.67
N LEU A 6 -1.41 23.28 -11.15
CA LEU A 6 -1.93 22.88 -12.46
C LEU A 6 -1.14 23.60 -13.57
N ILE A 7 -0.40 22.83 -14.37
CA ILE A 7 0.34 23.30 -15.55
C ILE A 7 -0.36 22.77 -16.80
N SER A 8 -0.78 23.69 -17.68
CA SER A 8 -1.37 23.34 -18.96
C SER A 8 -1.26 24.49 -19.95
N GLU A 9 -1.11 24.17 -21.24
CA GLU A 9 -1.26 25.14 -22.33
C GLU A 9 -2.74 25.44 -22.64
N PHE A 10 -3.65 24.59 -22.15
CA PHE A 10 -5.08 24.72 -22.37
C PHE A 10 -5.72 25.63 -21.31
N LYS A 11 -6.78 26.32 -21.70
CA LYS A 11 -7.68 27.02 -20.79
C LYS A 11 -9.03 26.30 -20.79
N PRO A 12 -9.80 26.31 -19.68
CA PRO A 12 -11.15 25.77 -19.69
C PRO A 12 -12.01 26.42 -20.77
N MET A 13 -12.64 25.61 -21.63
CA MET A 13 -13.46 26.06 -22.77
C MET A 13 -14.81 25.33 -22.81
N GLY A 14 -15.76 25.88 -23.58
CA GLY A 14 -17.12 25.32 -23.67
C GLY A 14 -17.82 25.31 -22.31
N ASP A 15 -18.36 24.16 -21.92
CA ASP A 15 -19.07 24.00 -20.65
C ASP A 15 -18.13 23.74 -19.45
N GLN A 16 -16.82 23.56 -19.68
CA GLN A 16 -15.86 23.27 -18.61
C GLN A 16 -15.83 24.35 -17.51
N PRO A 17 -15.82 25.67 -17.80
CA PRO A 17 -15.81 26.69 -16.75
C PRO A 17 -17.00 26.58 -15.80
N THR A 18 -18.20 26.33 -16.33
CA THR A 18 -19.42 26.16 -15.55
C THR A 18 -19.35 24.89 -14.71
N ALA A 19 -18.96 23.76 -15.31
CA ALA A 19 -18.83 22.49 -14.60
C ALA A 19 -17.78 22.56 -13.46
N ILE A 20 -16.63 23.18 -13.72
CA ILE A 20 -15.58 23.38 -12.71
C ILE A 20 -16.12 24.21 -11.54
N ARG A 21 -16.79 25.33 -11.85
CA ARG A 21 -17.35 26.22 -10.83
C ARG A 21 -18.37 25.50 -9.97
N GLU A 22 -19.35 24.82 -10.57
CA GLU A 22 -20.42 24.13 -9.85
C GLU A 22 -19.89 22.99 -8.97
N LEU A 23 -18.96 22.18 -9.49
CA LEU A 23 -18.33 21.10 -8.71
C LEU A 23 -17.54 21.65 -7.53
N THR A 24 -16.77 22.70 -7.75
CA THR A 24 -15.94 23.34 -6.72
C THR A 24 -16.82 23.95 -5.62
N GLU A 25 -17.85 24.72 -6.00
CA GLU A 25 -18.82 25.30 -5.07
C GLU A 25 -19.54 24.22 -4.26
N GLY A 26 -19.92 23.10 -4.89
CA GLY A 26 -20.53 21.95 -4.19
C GLY A 26 -19.60 21.33 -3.16
N ILE A 27 -18.31 21.14 -3.49
CA ILE A 27 -17.32 20.56 -2.56
C ILE A 27 -17.10 21.51 -1.37
N LEU A 28 -16.98 22.82 -1.62
CA LEU A 28 -16.76 23.83 -0.58
C LEU A 28 -18.00 24.03 0.30
N ARG A 29 -19.20 23.85 -0.26
CA ARG A 29 -20.47 23.84 0.49
C ARG A 29 -20.64 22.60 1.35
N GLY A 30 -19.92 21.51 1.06
CA GLY A 30 -19.96 20.25 1.81
C GLY A 30 -20.85 19.16 1.20
N ASP A 31 -21.19 19.28 -0.09
CA ASP A 31 -21.97 18.26 -0.79
C ASP A 31 -21.18 16.95 -0.87
N LYS A 32 -21.72 15.87 -0.30
CA LYS A 32 -21.04 14.57 -0.24
C LYS A 32 -20.96 13.85 -1.58
N HIS A 33 -21.94 14.05 -2.45
CA HIS A 33 -22.06 13.35 -3.72
C HIS A 33 -22.39 14.33 -4.83
N GLN A 34 -21.60 14.30 -5.89
CA GLN A 34 -21.80 15.10 -7.09
C GLN A 34 -21.51 14.23 -8.31
N VAL A 35 -22.14 14.55 -9.45
CA VAL A 35 -21.99 13.79 -10.68
C VAL A 35 -21.66 14.75 -11.82
N LEU A 36 -20.50 14.56 -12.43
CA LEU A 36 -20.14 15.22 -13.68
C LEU A 36 -20.69 14.39 -14.85
N LEU A 37 -21.79 14.82 -15.45
CA LEU A 37 -22.33 14.20 -16.66
C LEU A 37 -21.57 14.70 -17.91
N GLY A 38 -20.32 14.28 -18.05
CA GLY A 38 -19.46 14.69 -19.16
C GLY A 38 -19.51 13.72 -20.35
N ALA A 39 -19.86 14.22 -21.54
CA ALA A 39 -19.78 13.43 -22.77
C ALA A 39 -18.34 12.97 -23.06
N THR A 40 -18.18 11.96 -23.93
CA THR A 40 -16.86 11.49 -24.35
C THR A 40 -16.14 12.58 -25.15
N GLY A 41 -14.85 12.79 -24.88
CA GLY A 41 -14.04 13.80 -25.57
C GLY A 41 -14.18 15.24 -25.04
N THR A 42 -14.96 15.49 -23.98
CA THR A 42 -15.12 16.85 -23.41
C THR A 42 -14.01 17.27 -22.44
N GLY A 43 -12.93 16.49 -22.33
CA GLY A 43 -11.79 16.81 -21.44
C GLY A 43 -12.10 16.64 -19.96
N LYS A 44 -12.81 15.57 -19.57
CA LYS A 44 -13.21 15.29 -18.17
C LYS A 44 -12.04 15.33 -17.18
N THR A 45 -10.87 14.78 -17.54
CA THR A 45 -9.68 14.80 -16.68
C THR A 45 -9.18 16.23 -16.44
N PHE A 46 -9.26 17.11 -17.44
CA PHE A 46 -8.88 18.52 -17.28
C PHE A 46 -9.87 19.27 -16.39
N THR A 47 -11.18 19.02 -16.53
CA THR A 47 -12.20 19.51 -15.61
C THR A 47 -11.90 19.08 -14.17
N ALA A 48 -11.65 17.78 -13.95
CA ALA A 48 -11.29 17.24 -12.64
C ALA A 48 -10.00 17.85 -12.08
N SER A 49 -8.98 18.05 -12.92
CA SER A 49 -7.71 18.68 -12.53
C SER A 49 -7.91 20.12 -12.06
N ASN A 50 -8.74 20.90 -12.74
CA ASN A 50 -9.10 22.25 -12.30
C ASN A 50 -9.83 22.24 -10.95
N VAL A 51 -10.74 21.28 -10.74
CA VAL A 51 -11.43 21.13 -9.45
C VAL A 51 -10.44 20.79 -8.34
N ILE A 52 -9.54 19.82 -8.55
CA ILE A 52 -8.50 19.43 -7.56
C ILE A 52 -7.64 20.65 -7.19
N ALA A 53 -7.19 21.42 -8.19
CA ALA A 53 -6.38 22.60 -7.97
C ALA A 53 -7.09 23.71 -7.17
N GLN A 54 -8.42 23.83 -7.30
CA GLN A 54 -9.21 24.84 -6.58
C GLN A 54 -9.59 24.41 -5.16
N VAL A 55 -9.82 23.12 -4.92
CA VAL A 55 -10.25 22.62 -3.59
C VAL A 55 -9.08 22.27 -2.67
N GLU A 56 -7.88 22.08 -3.22
CA GLU A 56 -6.63 21.81 -2.49
C GLU A 56 -6.71 20.63 -1.50
N ARG A 57 -7.34 19.53 -1.92
CA ARG A 57 -7.49 18.31 -1.11
C ARG A 57 -6.69 17.16 -1.72
N PRO A 58 -6.01 16.34 -0.90
CA PRO A 58 -5.51 15.04 -1.33
C PRO A 58 -6.62 14.28 -2.05
N THR A 59 -6.34 13.72 -3.21
CA THR A 59 -7.36 13.16 -4.09
C THR A 59 -7.06 11.70 -4.42
N LEU A 60 -8.07 10.84 -4.23
CA LEU A 60 -8.08 9.47 -4.72
C LEU A 60 -8.91 9.42 -6.00
N VAL A 61 -8.32 8.95 -7.10
CA VAL A 61 -9.01 8.72 -8.37
C VAL A 61 -9.12 7.22 -8.59
N MET A 62 -10.34 6.68 -8.57
CA MET A 62 -10.59 5.25 -8.80
C MET A 62 -11.05 5.00 -10.23
N SER A 63 -10.40 4.05 -10.91
CA SER A 63 -10.82 3.55 -12.23
C SER A 63 -10.99 2.03 -12.24
N HIS A 64 -11.92 1.52 -13.04
CA HIS A 64 -12.32 0.12 -13.03
C HIS A 64 -11.31 -0.82 -13.72
N ASN A 65 -10.35 -0.29 -14.49
CA ASN A 65 -9.37 -1.11 -15.19
C ASN A 65 -7.96 -0.48 -15.17
N LYS A 66 -6.93 -1.32 -15.34
CA LYS A 66 -5.51 -0.90 -15.27
C LYS A 66 -5.13 0.07 -16.39
N THR A 67 -5.72 -0.08 -17.58
CA THR A 67 -5.39 0.74 -18.76
C THR A 67 -5.86 2.19 -18.60
N LEU A 68 -7.12 2.40 -18.22
CA LEU A 68 -7.65 3.73 -17.94
C LEU A 68 -6.96 4.36 -16.72
N ALA A 69 -6.67 3.57 -15.68
CA ALA A 69 -5.89 4.06 -14.54
C ALA A 69 -4.51 4.57 -14.98
N ALA A 70 -3.80 3.85 -15.86
CA ALA A 70 -2.50 4.27 -16.37
C ALA A 70 -2.61 5.54 -17.24
N GLN A 71 -3.65 5.66 -18.06
CA GLN A 71 -3.92 6.88 -18.85
C GLN A 71 -4.17 8.08 -17.94
N LEU A 72 -5.07 7.96 -16.97
CA LEU A 72 -5.33 9.00 -15.97
C LEU A 72 -4.07 9.37 -15.20
N TYR A 73 -3.27 8.39 -14.78
CA TYR A 73 -1.99 8.63 -14.12
C TYR A 73 -1.06 9.49 -14.98
N ALA A 74 -0.90 9.16 -16.26
CA ALA A 74 -0.07 9.92 -17.19
C ALA A 74 -0.61 11.36 -17.41
N GLU A 75 -1.93 11.50 -17.58
CA GLU A 75 -2.59 12.80 -17.73
C GLU A 75 -2.40 13.68 -16.48
N PHE A 76 -2.70 13.16 -15.29
CA PHE A 76 -2.49 13.90 -14.04
C PHE A 76 -1.03 14.26 -13.81
N LYS A 77 -0.08 13.37 -14.15
CA LYS A 77 1.35 13.65 -14.02
C LYS A 77 1.82 14.76 -14.96
N SER A 78 1.22 14.86 -16.15
CA SER A 78 1.44 15.97 -17.09
C SER A 78 0.85 17.28 -16.56
N PHE A 79 -0.35 17.23 -15.96
CA PHE A 79 -1.00 18.42 -15.39
C PHE A 79 -0.40 18.90 -14.07
N PHE A 80 0.20 18.01 -13.27
CA PHE A 80 0.74 18.31 -11.95
C PHE A 80 2.19 17.81 -11.80
N PRO A 81 3.13 18.28 -12.63
CA PRO A 81 4.50 17.76 -12.66
C PRO A 81 5.29 18.09 -11.37
N ASN A 82 4.83 19.09 -10.61
CA ASN A 82 5.47 19.56 -9.37
C ASN A 82 4.80 19.01 -8.10
N ASN A 83 3.74 18.19 -8.23
CA ASN A 83 3.03 17.58 -7.10
C ASN A 83 3.21 16.06 -7.08
N ALA A 84 2.76 15.43 -6.00
CA ALA A 84 2.86 13.98 -5.85
C ALA A 84 1.69 13.29 -6.59
N VAL A 85 1.90 12.98 -7.87
CA VAL A 85 1.00 12.11 -8.63
C VAL A 85 1.51 10.68 -8.55
N GLU A 86 0.71 9.83 -7.90
CA GLU A 86 1.08 8.47 -7.49
C GLU A 86 0.12 7.42 -8.10
N PHE A 87 0.57 6.18 -8.17
CA PHE A 87 -0.14 5.08 -8.84
C PHE A 87 -0.31 3.88 -7.91
N PHE A 88 -1.54 3.39 -7.78
CA PHE A 88 -1.88 2.32 -6.84
C PHE A 88 -2.84 1.28 -7.45
N ILE A 89 -2.27 0.30 -8.15
CA ILE A 89 -3.01 -0.84 -8.69
C ILE A 89 -2.50 -2.15 -8.08
N SER A 90 -3.12 -3.27 -8.43
CA SER A 90 -2.57 -4.59 -8.08
C SER A 90 -1.17 -4.75 -8.67
N TYR A 91 -0.20 -5.02 -7.79
CA TYR A 91 1.18 -5.35 -8.12
C TYR A 91 1.37 -6.77 -8.66
N TYR A 92 0.30 -7.53 -8.89
CA TYR A 92 0.41 -8.84 -9.52
C TYR A 92 0.32 -8.70 -11.03
N ASP A 93 1.33 -9.22 -11.73
CA ASP A 93 1.29 -9.46 -13.18
C ASP A 93 0.42 -10.68 -13.48
N TYR A 94 0.57 -11.71 -12.64
CA TYR A 94 -0.27 -12.90 -12.63
C TYR A 94 -0.73 -13.18 -11.19
N TYR A 95 -2.00 -13.56 -11.03
CA TYR A 95 -2.55 -13.91 -9.73
C TYR A 95 -3.61 -14.99 -9.86
N GLN A 96 -3.36 -16.12 -9.20
CA GLN A 96 -4.31 -17.18 -8.96
C GLN A 96 -4.64 -17.20 -7.46
N PRO A 97 -5.88 -16.92 -7.06
CA PRO A 97 -6.26 -17.01 -5.66
C PRO A 97 -6.30 -18.48 -5.22
N GLU A 98 -6.01 -18.69 -3.94
CA GLU A 98 -6.33 -19.96 -3.28
C GLU A 98 -7.83 -20.25 -3.41
N ALA A 99 -8.19 -21.48 -3.79
CA ALA A 99 -9.59 -21.86 -3.88
C ALA A 99 -9.78 -23.36 -3.65
N TYR A 100 -10.98 -23.73 -3.26
CA TYR A 100 -11.40 -25.12 -3.20
C TYR A 100 -12.73 -25.27 -3.92
N ILE A 101 -12.79 -26.27 -4.82
CA ILE A 101 -13.96 -26.58 -5.63
C ILE A 101 -14.56 -27.89 -5.11
N PRO A 102 -15.66 -27.83 -4.32
CA PRO A 102 -16.21 -29.03 -3.68
C PRO A 102 -16.70 -30.09 -4.67
N SER A 103 -17.24 -29.66 -5.82
CA SER A 103 -17.80 -30.58 -6.82
C SER A 103 -16.79 -31.52 -7.46
N SER A 104 -15.51 -31.15 -7.45
CA SER A 104 -14.42 -31.95 -8.04
C SER A 104 -13.33 -32.30 -7.03
N ASP A 105 -13.55 -32.04 -5.74
CA ASP A 105 -12.57 -32.21 -4.66
C ASP A 105 -11.18 -31.64 -5.04
N THR A 106 -11.17 -30.45 -5.64
CA THR A 106 -9.96 -29.84 -6.19
C THR A 106 -9.54 -28.65 -5.36
N TYR A 107 -8.37 -28.74 -4.75
CA TYR A 107 -7.69 -27.62 -4.13
C TYR A 107 -6.78 -26.94 -5.14
N ILE A 108 -6.90 -25.62 -5.24
CA ILE A 108 -6.12 -24.77 -6.13
C ILE A 108 -5.19 -23.95 -5.26
N GLU A 109 -3.89 -24.17 -5.43
CA GLU A 109 -2.86 -23.41 -4.74
C GLU A 109 -2.84 -21.96 -5.22
N LYS A 110 -2.49 -21.07 -4.28
CA LYS A 110 -2.20 -19.68 -4.58
C LYS A 110 -0.90 -19.63 -5.38
N ASP A 111 -0.95 -18.97 -6.53
CA ASP A 111 0.23 -18.73 -7.37
C ASP A 111 0.19 -17.28 -7.88
N PHE A 112 1.35 -16.63 -7.95
CA PHE A 112 1.42 -15.22 -8.32
C PHE A 112 2.80 -14.81 -8.79
N ALA A 113 2.83 -13.78 -9.64
CA ALA A 113 4.03 -13.07 -10.02
C ALA A 113 3.89 -11.60 -9.63
N ILE A 114 4.85 -11.09 -8.84
CA ILE A 114 4.87 -9.69 -8.42
C ILE A 114 5.62 -8.86 -9.47
N ASN A 115 5.03 -7.72 -9.80
CA ASN A 115 5.64 -6.66 -10.58
C ASN A 115 6.34 -5.67 -9.63
N ASP A 116 7.66 -5.67 -9.67
CA ASP A 116 8.49 -4.84 -8.79
C ASP A 116 8.25 -3.33 -8.99
N GLU A 117 7.97 -2.89 -10.22
CA GLU A 117 7.74 -1.48 -10.50
C GLU A 117 6.41 -1.01 -9.88
N ILE A 118 5.35 -1.81 -9.99
CA ILE A 118 4.07 -1.49 -9.38
C ILE A 118 4.14 -1.55 -7.85
N ASP A 119 4.85 -2.52 -7.28
CA ASP A 119 5.09 -2.58 -5.83
C ASP A 119 5.77 -1.30 -5.31
N ARG A 120 6.83 -0.86 -6.00
CA ARG A 120 7.50 0.42 -5.71
C ARG A 120 6.54 1.60 -5.78
N LEU A 121 5.70 1.68 -6.81
CA LEU A 121 4.72 2.77 -6.95
C LEU A 121 3.68 2.76 -5.82
N ARG A 122 3.27 1.58 -5.33
CA ARG A 122 2.36 1.47 -4.17
C ARG A 122 3.02 1.95 -2.87
N LEU A 123 4.28 1.57 -2.65
CA LEU A 123 5.07 2.07 -1.52
C LEU A 123 5.25 3.59 -1.59
N ARG A 124 5.49 4.12 -2.80
CA ARG A 124 5.60 5.56 -3.04
C ARG A 124 4.29 6.28 -2.74
N ALA A 125 3.15 5.77 -3.19
CA ALA A 125 1.83 6.34 -2.93
C ALA A 125 1.52 6.45 -1.42
N THR A 126 1.72 5.36 -0.69
CA THR A 126 1.47 5.31 0.77
C THR A 126 2.45 6.19 1.54
N SER A 127 3.73 6.18 1.19
CA SER A 127 4.76 7.06 1.77
C SER A 127 4.43 8.54 1.53
N SER A 128 4.00 8.91 0.32
CA SER A 128 3.56 10.27 0.00
C SER A 128 2.37 10.71 0.85
N LEU A 129 1.40 9.82 1.11
CA LEU A 129 0.24 10.12 1.96
C LEU A 129 0.61 10.34 3.44
N VAL A 130 1.52 9.53 4.00
CA VAL A 130 1.91 9.66 5.42
C VAL A 130 3.00 10.70 5.67
N SER A 131 3.63 11.22 4.62
CA SER A 131 4.72 12.20 4.72
C SER A 131 4.31 13.59 5.26
N GLY A 132 3.02 13.82 5.48
CA GLY A 132 2.47 15.13 5.86
C GLY A 132 2.23 16.07 4.68
N ARG A 133 2.58 15.66 3.46
CA ARG A 133 2.22 16.37 2.22
C ARG A 133 0.72 16.31 1.99
N ARG A 134 0.16 17.37 1.38
CA ARG A 134 -1.26 17.44 1.03
C ARG A 134 -1.51 17.53 -0.48
N ASP A 135 -0.47 17.81 -1.26
CA ASP A 135 -0.52 17.88 -2.72
C ASP A 135 -0.37 16.49 -3.37
N VAL A 136 -1.20 15.54 -2.94
CA VAL A 136 -1.13 14.13 -3.38
C VAL A 136 -2.37 13.76 -4.20
N ILE A 137 -2.15 13.23 -5.41
CA ILE A 137 -3.18 12.57 -6.23
C ILE A 137 -2.77 11.11 -6.36
N VAL A 138 -3.60 10.18 -5.91
CA VAL A 138 -3.38 8.74 -6.13
C VAL A 138 -4.38 8.24 -7.15
N VAL A 139 -3.90 7.74 -8.28
CA VAL A 139 -4.73 7.05 -9.27
C VAL A 139 -4.68 5.55 -8.97
N ALA A 140 -5.84 4.96 -8.70
CA ALA A 140 -5.95 3.62 -8.18
C ALA A 140 -6.99 2.76 -8.90
N SER A 141 -6.81 1.45 -8.83
CA SER A 141 -7.87 0.48 -9.15
C SER A 141 -8.65 0.12 -7.88
N VAL A 142 -9.55 -0.88 -7.99
CA VAL A 142 -10.16 -1.53 -6.81
C VAL A 142 -9.14 -2.09 -5.81
N SER A 143 -7.85 -2.15 -6.13
CA SER A 143 -6.82 -2.47 -5.14
C SER A 143 -6.82 -1.50 -3.95
N ALA A 144 -7.34 -0.27 -4.11
CA ALA A 144 -7.47 0.70 -3.01
C ALA A 144 -8.38 0.22 -1.86
N ILE A 145 -9.31 -0.69 -2.11
CA ILE A 145 -10.24 -1.22 -1.09
C ILE A 145 -9.78 -2.57 -0.50
N TYR A 146 -8.61 -3.09 -0.91
CA TYR A 146 -8.03 -4.29 -0.33
C TYR A 146 -7.22 -3.97 0.92
N GLY A 147 -7.08 -4.97 1.78
CA GLY A 147 -6.38 -4.86 3.06
C GLY A 147 -4.93 -4.40 2.91
N LEU A 148 -4.53 -3.45 3.75
CA LEU A 148 -3.16 -2.97 3.94
C LEU A 148 -2.78 -3.03 5.42
N GLY A 149 -1.51 -2.78 5.73
CA GLY A 149 -1.07 -2.51 7.08
C GLY A 149 -1.78 -1.28 7.67
N GLU A 150 -1.73 -1.17 8.99
CA GLU A 150 -2.30 -0.01 9.69
C GLU A 150 -1.53 1.27 9.34
N PRO A 151 -2.22 2.37 8.94
CA PRO A 151 -1.56 3.61 8.55
C PRO A 151 -0.69 4.20 9.67
N GLU A 152 -1.16 4.14 10.92
CA GLU A 152 -0.41 4.66 12.08
C GLU A 152 0.87 3.86 12.32
N VAL A 153 0.81 2.53 12.24
CA VAL A 153 1.99 1.66 12.35
C VAL A 153 2.97 1.96 11.21
N PHE A 154 2.47 2.10 9.97
CA PHE A 154 3.32 2.43 8.83
C PHE A 154 3.99 3.81 8.98
N ALA A 155 3.25 4.82 9.44
CA ALA A 155 3.76 6.17 9.67
C ALA A 155 4.77 6.24 10.83
N GLN A 156 4.63 5.38 11.85
CA GLN A 156 5.60 5.25 12.95
C GLN A 156 6.83 4.42 12.56
N MET A 157 6.69 3.55 11.55
CA MET A 157 7.76 2.70 11.03
C MET A 157 8.66 3.44 10.04
N VAL A 158 9.22 4.56 10.52
CA VAL A 158 10.14 5.42 9.78
C VAL A 158 11.50 5.51 10.49
N ALA A 159 12.54 5.78 9.71
CA ALA A 159 13.84 6.19 10.22
C ALA A 159 14.12 7.61 9.72
N THR A 160 14.27 8.54 10.66
CA THR A 160 14.68 9.91 10.36
C THR A 160 16.15 10.07 10.70
N VAL A 161 16.92 10.55 9.73
CA VAL A 161 18.36 10.79 9.86
C VAL A 161 18.63 12.25 9.53
N LYS A 162 19.23 12.99 10.46
CA LYS A 162 19.55 14.42 10.29
C LYS A 162 21.06 14.63 10.36
N ARG A 163 21.57 15.56 9.55
CA ARG A 163 22.97 15.99 9.66
C ARG A 163 23.22 16.61 11.04
N GLY A 164 24.30 16.20 11.71
CA GLY A 164 24.66 16.58 13.08
C GLY A 164 23.92 15.80 14.18
N GLN A 165 23.09 14.80 13.83
CA GLN A 165 22.41 13.96 14.81
C GLN A 165 23.37 12.97 15.44
N LEU A 166 23.31 12.81 16.77
CA LEU A 166 23.92 11.67 17.46
C LEU A 166 23.08 10.42 17.18
N LEU A 167 23.65 9.49 16.42
CA LEU A 167 23.03 8.25 15.98
C LEU A 167 24.10 7.16 15.88
N GLU A 168 23.95 6.07 16.64
CA GLU A 168 24.83 4.92 16.46
C GLU A 168 24.53 4.24 15.12
N ARG A 169 25.56 4.00 14.31
CA ARG A 169 25.44 3.34 13.00
C ARG A 169 24.67 2.03 13.10
N ASN A 170 25.02 1.16 14.06
CA ASN A 170 24.42 -0.17 14.15
C ASN A 170 22.93 -0.12 14.53
N ASP A 171 22.51 0.90 15.29
CA ASP A 171 21.10 1.10 15.61
C ASP A 171 20.30 1.52 14.39
N LEU A 172 20.88 2.37 13.52
CA LEU A 172 20.29 2.65 12.22
C LEU A 172 20.15 1.37 11.37
N LEU A 173 21.18 0.50 11.34
CA LEU A 173 21.10 -0.76 10.60
C LEU A 173 19.99 -1.68 11.12
N LYS A 174 19.89 -1.86 12.45
CA LYS A 174 18.82 -2.64 13.09
C LYS A 174 17.44 -2.06 12.76
N LYS A 175 17.30 -0.73 12.81
CA LYS A 175 16.05 -0.05 12.45
C LYS A 175 15.68 -0.30 10.99
N MET A 176 16.62 -0.19 10.05
CA MET A 176 16.38 -0.51 8.64
C MET A 176 15.94 -1.98 8.44
N VAL A 177 16.57 -2.94 9.13
CA VAL A 177 16.13 -4.35 9.08
C VAL A 177 14.70 -4.51 9.62
N SER A 178 14.35 -3.85 10.72
CA SER A 178 12.97 -3.88 11.24
C SER A 178 11.95 -3.28 10.27
N MET A 179 12.40 -2.34 9.43
CA MET A 179 11.67 -1.71 8.34
C MET A 179 11.72 -2.52 7.02
N GLN A 180 12.13 -3.80 7.07
CA GLN A 180 12.18 -4.73 5.95
C GLN A 180 13.22 -4.39 4.87
N TYR A 181 14.24 -3.58 5.19
CA TYR A 181 15.38 -3.42 4.31
C TYR A 181 16.38 -4.56 4.47
N ASN A 182 16.93 -5.01 3.35
CA ASN A 182 17.92 -6.08 3.32
C ASN A 182 19.34 -5.51 3.19
N ARG A 183 20.27 -6.04 3.98
CA ARG A 183 21.69 -5.72 3.76
C ARG A 183 22.19 -6.46 2.53
N ASN A 184 22.69 -5.74 1.52
CA ASN A 184 23.28 -6.34 0.33
C ASN A 184 24.46 -5.50 -0.16
N ASP A 185 25.67 -5.96 0.16
CA ASP A 185 26.91 -5.25 -0.20
C ASP A 185 27.30 -5.47 -1.69
N ILE A 186 26.70 -6.45 -2.37
CA ILE A 186 26.97 -6.81 -3.77
C ILE A 186 25.96 -6.17 -4.72
N GLU A 187 24.67 -6.48 -4.56
CA GLU A 187 23.58 -6.00 -5.40
C GLU A 187 22.83 -4.86 -4.68
N PHE A 188 23.11 -3.63 -5.09
CA PHE A 188 22.50 -2.43 -4.52
C PHE A 188 21.25 -2.05 -5.32
N LYS A 189 20.08 -2.46 -4.80
CA LYS A 189 18.75 -2.25 -5.40
C LYS A 189 17.76 -1.68 -4.38
N ARG A 190 16.55 -1.29 -4.83
CA ARG A 190 15.50 -0.74 -3.95
C ARG A 190 15.25 -1.65 -2.74
N GLY A 191 15.04 -1.07 -1.57
CA GLY A 191 14.82 -1.82 -0.34
C GLY A 191 16.09 -2.47 0.22
N THR A 192 17.28 -2.04 -0.22
CA THR A 192 18.55 -2.53 0.32
C THR A 192 19.42 -1.43 0.90
N PHE A 193 20.33 -1.81 1.79
CA PHE A 193 21.42 -0.96 2.24
C PHE A 193 22.75 -1.72 2.24
N ARG A 194 23.85 -1.00 2.20
CA ARG A 194 25.22 -1.54 2.26
C ARG A 194 26.11 -0.68 3.14
N VAL A 195 27.21 -1.27 3.62
CA VAL A 195 28.12 -0.61 4.58
C VAL A 195 29.55 -0.67 4.09
N ARG A 196 30.22 0.49 4.05
CA ARG A 196 31.63 0.63 3.66
C ARG A 196 32.35 1.49 4.69
N GLY A 197 32.93 0.84 5.71
CA GLY A 197 33.51 1.56 6.84
C GLY A 197 32.45 2.39 7.56
N ASP A 198 32.67 3.70 7.65
CA ASP A 198 31.78 4.65 8.33
C ASP A 198 30.69 5.22 7.40
N VAL A 199 30.54 4.64 6.21
CA VAL A 199 29.53 5.02 5.24
C VAL A 199 28.43 3.96 5.15
N VAL A 200 27.18 4.40 5.31
CA VAL A 200 26.00 3.59 5.03
C VAL A 200 25.33 4.16 3.78
N GLU A 201 25.15 3.32 2.76
CA GLU A 201 24.34 3.69 1.59
C GLU A 201 23.03 2.92 1.62
N VAL A 202 21.92 3.61 1.38
CA VAL A 202 20.57 3.04 1.37
C VAL A 202 19.85 3.43 0.08
N MET A 203 19.17 2.46 -0.51
CA MET A 203 18.27 2.67 -1.64
C MET A 203 16.83 2.50 -1.16
N PRO A 204 16.05 3.61 -1.01
CA PRO A 204 14.66 3.55 -0.59
C PRO A 204 13.83 2.61 -1.46
N ALA A 205 12.86 1.91 -0.87
CA ALA A 205 12.06 0.92 -1.60
C ALA A 205 11.06 1.50 -2.61
N TYR A 206 10.87 2.83 -2.57
CA TYR A 206 9.88 3.60 -3.34
C TYR A 206 10.49 4.54 -4.39
N TYR A 207 11.81 4.53 -4.55
CA TYR A 207 12.55 5.25 -5.60
C TYR A 207 13.46 4.29 -6.36
N ASP A 208 13.69 4.56 -7.65
CA ASP A 208 14.67 3.81 -8.47
C ASP A 208 15.85 4.67 -8.92
N ASP A 209 15.68 5.99 -8.90
CA ASP A 209 16.60 6.98 -9.43
C ASP A 209 17.39 7.72 -8.34
N GLN A 210 17.14 7.40 -7.06
CA GLN A 210 17.70 8.14 -5.92
C GLN A 210 18.09 7.18 -4.81
N ALA A 211 19.35 7.29 -4.39
CA ALA A 211 19.90 6.64 -3.20
C ALA A 211 20.51 7.70 -2.26
N TYR A 212 20.74 7.29 -1.02
CA TYR A 212 21.27 8.17 0.01
C TYR A 212 22.53 7.57 0.62
N ARG A 213 23.55 8.41 0.77
CA ARG A 213 24.79 8.12 1.46
C ARG A 213 24.79 8.86 2.80
N ILE A 214 25.01 8.11 3.87
CA ILE A 214 25.03 8.57 5.25
C ILE A 214 26.45 8.33 5.77
N GLU A 215 27.18 9.41 6.01
CA GLU A 215 28.57 9.37 6.47
C GLU A 215 28.60 9.69 7.96
N PHE A 216 29.26 8.82 8.72
CA PHE A 216 29.37 8.92 10.17
C PHE A 216 30.77 9.37 10.60
N TRP A 217 30.83 10.19 11.65
CA TRP A 217 32.03 10.45 12.42
C TRP A 217 31.82 9.96 13.85
N GLY A 218 32.30 8.75 14.15
CA GLY A 218 31.95 8.06 15.39
C GLY A 218 30.45 7.79 15.47
N ASN A 219 29.75 8.48 16.38
CA ASN A 219 28.31 8.36 16.59
C ASN A 219 27.53 9.59 16.10
N GLU A 220 28.11 10.42 15.24
CA GLU A 220 27.45 11.59 14.66
C GLU A 220 27.29 11.43 13.15
N VAL A 221 26.13 11.82 12.62
CA VAL A 221 25.89 11.89 11.17
C VAL A 221 26.56 13.15 10.62
N GLU A 222 27.75 13.00 10.04
CA GLU A 222 28.55 14.11 9.51
C GLU A 222 27.96 14.65 8.20
N ARG A 223 27.58 13.75 7.28
CA ARG A 223 27.07 14.14 5.96
C ARG A 223 25.95 13.23 5.47
N LEU A 224 24.97 13.85 4.82
CA LEU A 224 23.91 13.18 4.07
C LEU A 224 23.99 13.63 2.62
N THR A 225 24.17 12.70 1.69
CA THR A 225 24.29 13.01 0.26
C THR A 225 23.30 12.17 -0.53
N ARG A 226 22.51 12.83 -1.38
CA ARG A 226 21.64 12.15 -2.34
C ARG A 226 22.40 11.94 -3.64
N PHE A 227 22.31 10.75 -4.23
CA PHE A 227 23.02 10.41 -5.46
C PHE A 227 22.24 9.44 -6.35
N ASP A 228 22.60 9.41 -7.62
CA ASP A 228 22.07 8.48 -8.62
C ASP A 228 22.72 7.09 -8.41
N PRO A 229 21.95 6.03 -8.13
CA PRO A 229 22.51 4.70 -7.86
C PRO A 229 23.14 4.04 -9.09
N LEU A 230 22.78 4.45 -10.31
CA LEU A 230 23.30 3.91 -11.56
C LEU A 230 24.60 4.60 -11.97
N THR A 231 24.65 5.94 -11.90
CA THR A 231 25.80 6.73 -12.36
C THR A 231 26.77 7.12 -11.25
N GLY A 232 26.35 7.05 -9.98
CA GLY A 232 27.11 7.54 -8.83
C GLY A 232 27.15 9.07 -8.70
N LYS A 233 26.50 9.81 -9.61
CA LYS A 233 26.48 11.27 -9.61
C LYS A 233 25.72 11.79 -8.39
N THR A 234 26.35 12.68 -7.63
CA THR A 234 25.72 13.33 -6.48
C THR A 234 24.77 14.44 -6.93
N PHE A 235 23.57 14.49 -6.37
CA PHE A 235 22.60 15.57 -6.59
C PHE A 235 22.80 16.75 -5.61
N GLY A 236 23.43 16.49 -4.46
CA GLY A 236 23.69 17.49 -3.44
C GLY A 236 23.65 16.90 -2.03
N GLU A 237 23.96 17.74 -1.05
CA GLU A 237 23.78 17.42 0.37
C GLU A 237 22.34 17.69 0.80
N GLU A 238 21.83 16.83 1.67
CA GLU A 238 20.48 16.95 2.25
C GLU A 238 20.61 17.23 3.75
N ALA A 239 19.71 18.03 4.32
CA ALA A 239 19.72 18.29 5.77
C ALA A 239 19.13 17.12 6.56
N GLU A 240 18.18 16.41 5.97
CA GLU A 240 17.37 15.37 6.59
C GLU A 240 16.96 14.33 5.56
N LEU A 241 16.93 13.06 5.98
CA LEU A 241 16.37 11.93 5.27
C LEU A 241 15.28 11.28 6.14
N THR A 242 14.09 11.13 5.59
CA THR A 242 13.05 10.26 6.17
C THR A 242 12.90 9.04 5.30
N LEU A 243 13.25 7.89 5.87
CA LEU A 243 13.12 6.58 5.25
C LEU A 243 11.82 5.91 5.72
N TYR A 244 10.97 5.49 4.80
CA TYR A 244 9.78 4.67 5.10
C TYR A 244 10.09 3.18 4.93
N SER A 245 9.25 2.33 5.52
CA SER A 245 9.33 0.88 5.39
C SER A 245 9.42 0.40 3.94
N ALA A 246 10.19 -0.67 3.72
CA ALA A 246 10.29 -1.36 2.43
C ALA A 246 9.11 -2.32 2.16
N SER A 247 8.17 -2.43 3.09
CA SER A 247 6.96 -3.24 2.97
C SER A 247 5.73 -2.50 3.52
N LEU A 248 4.57 -2.71 2.90
CA LEU A 248 3.27 -2.26 3.40
C LEU A 248 2.76 -3.11 4.58
N TYR A 249 3.32 -4.29 4.76
CA TYR A 249 2.97 -5.22 5.83
C TYR A 249 4.16 -5.30 6.78
N VAL A 250 4.16 -4.42 7.78
CA VAL A 250 5.13 -4.48 8.88
C VAL A 250 4.37 -4.75 10.16
N THR A 251 4.84 -5.73 10.92
CA THR A 251 4.33 -6.08 12.25
C THR A 251 5.50 -6.04 13.21
N SER A 252 5.31 -5.48 14.41
CA SER A 252 6.35 -5.55 15.45
C SER A 252 6.45 -6.98 16.02
N PRO A 253 7.61 -7.39 16.57
CA PRO A 253 7.75 -8.70 17.21
C PRO A 253 6.69 -8.96 18.29
N ASP A 254 6.40 -7.95 19.12
CA ASP A 254 5.40 -8.05 20.19
C ASP A 254 3.97 -8.26 19.65
N LEU A 255 3.62 -7.60 18.54
CA LEU A 255 2.32 -7.80 17.88
C LEU A 255 2.23 -9.18 17.23
N LEU A 256 3.33 -9.65 16.65
CA LEU A 256 3.39 -10.97 16.03
C LEU A 256 3.18 -12.08 17.07
N GLU A 257 3.81 -11.98 18.25
CA GLU A 257 3.62 -12.95 19.33
C GLU A 257 2.17 -13.02 19.81
N LYS A 258 1.54 -11.86 20.04
CA LYS A 258 0.12 -11.79 20.39
C LYS A 258 -0.79 -12.37 19.31
N ALA A 259 -0.49 -12.08 18.04
CA ALA A 259 -1.23 -12.61 16.92
C ALA A 259 -1.13 -14.14 16.83
N MET A 260 0.08 -14.70 17.03
CA MET A 260 0.26 -16.16 17.05
C MET A 260 -0.55 -16.82 18.16
N HIS A 261 -0.61 -16.21 19.36
CA HIS A 261 -1.45 -16.71 20.45
C HIS A 261 -2.93 -16.70 20.08
N SER A 262 -3.45 -15.59 19.54
CA SER A 262 -4.87 -15.51 19.17
C SER A 262 -5.24 -16.44 18.00
N ILE A 263 -4.32 -16.70 17.07
CA ILE A 263 -4.49 -17.71 16.01
C ILE A 263 -4.61 -19.11 16.62
N GLN A 264 -3.76 -19.45 17.59
CA GLN A 264 -3.78 -20.74 18.26
C GLN A 264 -5.08 -20.97 19.05
N GLU A 265 -5.60 -19.92 19.70
CA GLU A 265 -6.89 -19.96 20.39
C GLU A 265 -8.05 -20.23 19.42
N GLU A 266 -8.09 -19.50 18.31
CA GLU A 266 -9.13 -19.71 17.28
C GLU A 266 -9.04 -21.09 16.65
N LEU A 267 -7.82 -21.58 16.37
CA LEU A 267 -7.59 -22.93 15.88
C LEU A 267 -8.16 -23.96 16.86
N THR A 268 -7.83 -23.85 18.15
CA THR A 268 -8.29 -24.78 19.19
C THR A 268 -9.81 -24.85 19.24
N TRP A 269 -10.47 -23.69 19.23
CA TRP A 269 -11.93 -23.61 19.18
C TRP A 269 -12.50 -24.24 17.90
N ARG A 270 -11.95 -23.89 16.73
CA ARG A 270 -12.47 -24.36 15.44
C ARG A 270 -12.33 -25.87 15.27
N LEU A 271 -11.22 -26.45 15.73
CA LEU A 271 -11.00 -27.90 15.72
C LEU A 271 -12.02 -28.62 16.61
N ALA A 272 -12.34 -28.09 17.79
CA ALA A 272 -13.37 -28.67 18.66
C ALA A 272 -14.75 -28.68 17.97
N VAL A 273 -15.12 -27.59 17.30
CA VAL A 273 -16.36 -27.50 16.52
C VAL A 273 -16.38 -28.54 15.40
N MET A 274 -15.34 -28.59 14.56
CA MET A 274 -15.28 -29.54 13.44
C MET A 274 -15.31 -31.00 13.89
N ARG A 275 -14.57 -31.35 14.96
CA ARG A 275 -14.56 -32.71 15.53
C ARG A 275 -15.93 -33.10 16.08
N ASN A 276 -16.63 -32.19 16.76
CA ASN A 276 -17.99 -32.42 17.25
C ASN A 276 -19.02 -32.58 16.12
N GLU A 277 -18.81 -31.93 14.98
CA GLU A 277 -19.64 -32.07 13.77
C GLU A 277 -19.29 -33.32 12.94
N GLY A 278 -18.29 -34.12 13.35
CA GLY A 278 -17.83 -35.29 12.60
C GLY A 278 -16.95 -34.97 11.37
N LYS A 279 -16.54 -33.71 11.20
CA LYS A 279 -15.67 -33.23 10.11
C LYS A 279 -14.19 -33.48 10.40
N LEU A 280 -13.84 -34.76 10.54
CA LEU A 280 -12.50 -35.17 10.98
C LEU A 280 -11.40 -34.84 9.96
N LEU A 281 -11.69 -34.98 8.65
CA LEU A 281 -10.74 -34.68 7.59
C LEU A 281 -10.45 -33.18 7.51
N GLU A 282 -11.48 -32.34 7.59
CA GLU A 282 -11.36 -30.89 7.61
C GLU A 282 -10.60 -30.41 8.84
N ALA A 283 -10.87 -31.00 10.01
CA ALA A 283 -10.13 -30.69 11.23
C ALA A 283 -8.65 -31.02 11.10
N GLN A 284 -8.31 -32.21 10.59
CA GLN A 284 -6.92 -32.61 10.38
C GLN A 284 -6.20 -31.69 9.39
N ARG A 285 -6.86 -31.33 8.29
CA ARG A 285 -6.34 -30.41 7.27
C ARG A 285 -6.05 -29.01 7.85
N LEU A 286 -6.99 -28.48 8.63
CA LEU A 286 -6.86 -27.18 9.26
C LEU A 286 -5.71 -27.15 10.27
N GLU A 287 -5.65 -28.17 11.12
CA GLU A 287 -4.60 -28.32 12.14
C GLU A 287 -3.20 -28.36 11.52
N GLN A 288 -2.98 -29.23 10.53
CA GLN A 288 -1.68 -29.35 9.86
C GLN A 288 -1.23 -28.03 9.22
N ARG A 289 -2.13 -27.37 8.50
CA ARG A 289 -1.80 -26.13 7.78
C ARG A 289 -1.56 -24.96 8.73
N THR A 290 -2.43 -24.75 9.71
CA THR A 290 -2.29 -23.63 10.64
C THR A 290 -1.07 -23.79 11.55
N ILE A 291 -0.75 -25.01 11.99
CA ILE A 291 0.47 -25.25 12.79
C ILE A 291 1.73 -24.95 11.96
N PHE A 292 1.79 -25.41 10.71
CA PHE A 292 2.90 -25.10 9.82
C PHE A 292 3.06 -23.58 9.60
N ASP A 293 1.95 -22.87 9.36
CA ASP A 293 1.98 -21.41 9.20
C ASP A 293 2.47 -20.71 10.49
N LEU A 294 2.07 -21.18 11.68
CA LEU A 294 2.53 -20.66 12.97
C LEU A 294 4.02 -20.91 13.22
N GLU A 295 4.56 -22.07 12.82
CA GLU A 295 5.99 -22.36 12.88
C GLU A 295 6.78 -21.42 11.96
N MET A 296 6.31 -21.22 10.73
CA MET A 296 6.92 -20.28 9.78
C MET A 296 6.91 -18.84 10.30
N LEU A 297 5.79 -18.39 10.89
CA LEU A 297 5.71 -17.07 11.52
C LEU A 297 6.70 -16.92 12.68
N ARG A 298 6.91 -17.97 13.49
CA ARG A 298 7.85 -17.94 14.61
C ARG A 298 9.31 -17.87 14.17
N GLU A 299 9.70 -18.68 13.19
CA GLU A 299 11.10 -18.81 12.77
C GLU A 299 11.52 -17.72 11.76
N VAL A 300 10.62 -17.33 10.86
CA VAL A 300 10.93 -16.45 9.71
C VAL A 300 10.23 -15.09 9.83
N GLY A 301 9.19 -14.96 10.67
CA GLY A 301 8.36 -13.76 10.73
C GLY A 301 7.37 -13.63 9.57
N PHE A 302 7.27 -14.65 8.70
CA PHE A 302 6.45 -14.65 7.50
C PHE A 302 5.98 -16.07 7.14
N CYS A 303 4.77 -16.19 6.60
CA CYS A 303 4.26 -17.44 6.02
C CYS A 303 3.51 -17.18 4.71
N ASN A 304 3.39 -18.22 3.87
CA ASN A 304 2.65 -18.11 2.62
C ASN A 304 1.15 -17.95 2.89
N GLY A 305 0.57 -16.87 2.39
CA GLY A 305 -0.82 -16.54 2.68
C GLY A 305 -1.03 -15.82 4.01
N ILE A 306 0.00 -15.12 4.51
CA ILE A 306 -0.04 -14.33 5.75
C ILE A 306 -1.25 -13.37 5.82
N GLU A 307 -1.78 -12.92 4.67
CA GLU A 307 -2.97 -12.07 4.61
C GLU A 307 -4.24 -12.71 5.21
N ASN A 308 -4.32 -14.05 5.25
CA ASN A 308 -5.41 -14.79 5.90
C ASN A 308 -5.36 -14.68 7.44
N TYR A 309 -4.27 -14.17 8.00
CA TYR A 309 -4.10 -13.87 9.42
C TYR A 309 -4.17 -12.37 9.71
N SER A 310 -4.49 -11.54 8.71
CA SER A 310 -4.44 -10.07 8.80
C SER A 310 -5.22 -9.49 9.98
N ARG A 311 -6.39 -10.07 10.34
CA ARG A 311 -7.16 -9.66 11.53
C ARG A 311 -6.36 -9.84 12.82
N HIS A 312 -5.73 -11.00 12.99
CA HIS A 312 -4.91 -11.32 14.16
C HIS A 312 -3.65 -10.44 14.21
N LEU A 313 -2.97 -10.29 13.07
CA LEU A 313 -1.73 -9.50 12.95
C LEU A 313 -1.93 -8.01 13.24
N THR A 314 -3.15 -7.52 13.10
CA THR A 314 -3.53 -6.12 13.40
C THR A 314 -4.27 -5.99 14.74
N GLY A 315 -4.44 -7.06 15.51
CA GLY A 315 -5.13 -7.03 16.80
C GLY A 315 -6.59 -6.59 16.73
N ARG A 316 -7.23 -6.68 15.56
CA ARG A 316 -8.61 -6.23 15.33
C ARG A 316 -9.63 -7.25 15.82
N ASN A 317 -10.85 -6.80 16.15
CA ASN A 317 -11.93 -7.67 16.59
C ASN A 317 -12.54 -8.44 15.40
N PRO A 318 -13.19 -9.60 15.64
CA PRO A 318 -13.99 -10.27 14.62
C PRO A 318 -15.05 -9.34 14.03
N GLY A 319 -15.09 -9.24 12.70
CA GLY A 319 -16.03 -8.39 11.97
C GLY A 319 -15.52 -6.98 11.68
N ASP A 320 -14.40 -6.55 12.28
CA ASP A 320 -13.81 -5.25 11.97
C ASP A 320 -13.33 -5.19 10.50
N ARG A 321 -13.61 -4.07 9.83
CA ARG A 321 -13.15 -3.83 8.46
C ARG A 321 -11.61 -3.72 8.41
N PRO A 322 -10.96 -4.20 7.34
CA PRO A 322 -9.52 -4.01 7.16
C PRO A 322 -9.17 -2.54 6.99
N TYR A 323 -7.93 -2.20 7.32
CA TYR A 323 -7.31 -0.97 6.84
C TYR A 323 -7.09 -1.08 5.34
N THR A 324 -7.31 0.01 4.62
CA THR A 324 -7.23 0.10 3.17
C THR A 324 -6.50 1.37 2.77
N LEU A 325 -6.27 1.59 1.46
CA LEU A 325 -5.65 2.83 1.01
C LEU A 325 -6.46 4.06 1.45
N LEU A 326 -7.79 3.95 1.55
CA LEU A 326 -8.66 5.03 1.98
C LEU A 326 -8.32 5.53 3.40
N ASP A 327 -7.80 4.65 4.26
CA ASP A 327 -7.43 4.99 5.64
C ASP A 327 -6.10 5.74 5.74
N TYR A 328 -5.29 5.73 4.67
CA TYR A 328 -4.06 6.52 4.58
C TYR A 328 -4.33 7.98 4.19
N PHE A 329 -5.51 8.27 3.65
CA PHE A 329 -5.90 9.63 3.31
C PHE A 329 -6.34 10.41 4.57
N PRO A 330 -6.08 11.73 4.63
CA PRO A 330 -6.68 12.56 5.67
C PRO A 330 -8.20 12.61 5.50
N LYS A 331 -8.91 12.91 6.60
CA LYS A 331 -10.39 12.87 6.65
C LYS A 331 -11.10 13.75 5.60
N ASP A 332 -10.42 14.78 5.09
CA ASP A 332 -10.96 15.74 4.15
C ASP A 332 -10.54 15.49 2.69
N TYR A 333 -10.10 14.28 2.35
CA TYR A 333 -9.74 13.92 0.98
C TYR A 333 -10.92 13.99 -0.01
N LEU A 334 -10.60 14.12 -1.30
CA LEU A 334 -11.55 14.05 -2.40
C LEU A 334 -11.50 12.64 -3.04
N LEU A 335 -12.65 12.04 -3.32
CA LEU A 335 -12.77 10.81 -4.09
C LEU A 335 -13.40 11.10 -5.45
N ILE A 336 -12.67 10.79 -6.52
CA ILE A 336 -13.15 10.83 -7.91
C ILE A 336 -13.30 9.39 -8.38
N ILE A 337 -14.48 9.04 -8.87
CA ILE A 337 -14.74 7.71 -9.45
C ILE A 337 -14.92 7.88 -10.96
N ASP A 338 -13.90 7.49 -11.71
CA ASP A 338 -13.93 7.44 -13.16
C ASP A 338 -14.84 6.30 -13.64
N GLU A 339 -15.58 6.55 -14.72
CA GLU A 339 -16.59 5.64 -15.28
C GLU A 339 -17.45 4.97 -14.19
N SER A 340 -18.07 5.79 -13.34
CA SER A 340 -18.78 5.37 -12.13
C SER A 340 -19.85 4.29 -12.35
N HIS A 341 -20.47 4.29 -13.53
CA HIS A 341 -21.44 3.29 -13.95
C HIS A 341 -20.87 1.86 -14.05
N VAL A 342 -19.55 1.71 -14.23
CA VAL A 342 -18.82 0.43 -14.20
C VAL A 342 -18.06 0.25 -12.89
N SER A 343 -17.35 1.29 -12.44
CA SER A 343 -16.50 1.24 -11.24
C SER A 343 -17.29 0.93 -9.97
N ILE A 344 -18.48 1.52 -9.78
CA ILE A 344 -19.29 1.28 -8.57
C ILE A 344 -19.78 -0.18 -8.48
N PRO A 345 -20.39 -0.79 -9.53
CA PRO A 345 -20.71 -2.21 -9.52
C PRO A 345 -19.50 -3.11 -9.24
N GLN A 346 -18.35 -2.82 -9.84
CA GLN A 346 -17.13 -3.60 -9.63
C GLN A 346 -16.65 -3.55 -8.17
N ILE A 347 -16.57 -2.35 -7.59
CA ILE A 347 -16.21 -2.13 -6.17
C ILE A 347 -17.12 -2.97 -5.25
N ARG A 348 -18.44 -2.97 -5.52
CA ARG A 348 -19.40 -3.77 -4.75
C ARG A 348 -19.20 -5.27 -4.92
N GLY A 349 -18.83 -5.71 -6.13
CA GLY A 349 -18.61 -7.12 -6.45
C GLY A 349 -17.42 -7.75 -5.73
N MET A 350 -16.37 -6.98 -5.44
CA MET A 350 -15.11 -7.49 -4.89
C MET A 350 -15.31 -8.27 -3.57
N TYR A 351 -16.10 -7.71 -2.64
CA TYR A 351 -16.38 -8.36 -1.35
C TYR A 351 -17.13 -9.68 -1.51
N ASN A 352 -18.18 -9.70 -2.36
CA ASN A 352 -19.03 -10.87 -2.52
C ASN A 352 -18.25 -12.05 -3.15
N GLY A 353 -17.40 -11.74 -4.14
CA GLY A 353 -16.53 -12.73 -4.76
C GLY A 353 -15.50 -13.30 -3.79
N ASP A 354 -14.82 -12.43 -3.02
CA ASP A 354 -13.82 -12.85 -2.04
C ASP A 354 -14.44 -13.72 -0.93
N ARG A 355 -15.59 -13.27 -0.38
CA ARG A 355 -16.31 -14.00 0.66
C ARG A 355 -16.78 -15.37 0.20
N SER A 356 -17.39 -15.46 -0.98
CA SER A 356 -17.87 -16.73 -1.53
C SER A 356 -16.73 -17.75 -1.65
N ARG A 357 -15.58 -17.32 -2.19
CA ARG A 357 -14.38 -18.16 -2.32
C ARG A 357 -13.82 -18.60 -0.97
N LYS A 358 -13.70 -17.68 -0.01
CA LYS A 358 -13.15 -17.98 1.32
C LYS A 358 -14.07 -18.86 2.17
N LEU A 359 -15.39 -18.72 2.03
CA LEU A 359 -16.34 -19.58 2.74
C LEU A 359 -16.10 -21.07 2.42
N ASN A 360 -15.90 -21.42 1.15
CA ASN A 360 -15.58 -22.80 0.78
C ASN A 360 -14.27 -23.28 1.43
N LEU A 361 -13.23 -22.43 1.48
CA LEU A 361 -11.97 -22.78 2.15
C LEU A 361 -12.17 -23.02 3.65
N VAL A 362 -12.98 -22.20 4.33
CA VAL A 362 -13.25 -22.31 5.77
C VAL A 362 -14.16 -23.49 6.11
N GLU A 363 -15.16 -23.76 5.29
CA GLU A 363 -16.08 -24.88 5.46
C GLU A 363 -15.36 -26.22 5.32
N HIS A 364 -14.38 -26.29 4.41
CA HIS A 364 -13.58 -27.49 4.16
C HIS A 364 -12.21 -27.48 4.86
N GLY A 365 -12.01 -26.66 5.89
CA GLY A 365 -10.83 -26.74 6.76
C GLY A 365 -9.49 -26.40 6.09
N PHE A 366 -9.49 -25.60 5.03
CA PHE A 366 -8.25 -25.03 4.45
C PHE A 366 -7.81 -23.77 5.17
N ARG A 367 -8.75 -22.99 5.74
CA ARG A 367 -8.47 -21.74 6.44
C ARG A 367 -9.33 -21.57 7.69
N LEU A 368 -8.84 -20.76 8.63
CA LEU A 368 -9.61 -20.34 9.81
C LEU A 368 -10.75 -19.39 9.43
N PRO A 369 -11.82 -19.29 10.24
CA PRO A 369 -12.90 -18.31 10.04
C PRO A 369 -12.43 -16.85 10.01
N SER A 370 -11.26 -16.54 10.56
CA SER A 370 -10.62 -15.22 10.49
C SER A 370 -10.11 -14.79 9.11
N ALA A 371 -10.05 -15.71 8.14
CA ALA A 371 -9.40 -15.49 6.85
C ALA A 371 -10.07 -14.45 5.96
#